data_AF-A0A535XCN9-F1
#
_entry.id   AF-A0A535XCN9-F1
#
_cell.length_a   1.000
_cell.length_b   1.000
_cell.length_c   1.000
_cell.angle_alpha   90.00
_cell.angle_beta   90.00
_cell.angle_gamma   90.00
#
_symmetry.space_group_name_H-M   'P 1'
#
loop_
_entity.id
_entity.type
_entity.pdbx_description
1 polymer ?
#
loop_
_entity_poly.entity_id
_entity_poly.type
_entity_poly.pdbx_seq_one_letter_code
_entity_poly.pdbx_strand_id
1 'polypeptide(L)'
;MLDPTIASSDHASALASRIRDAQTSLSENDRAIAATILRDPFVAAFSTAEQVARASGVSKAAVARFGMRLGYAGYTELRQNLRNRWLERGDFDRSVAREPAAGPAVEQASASSPARKILATRLAQDIGSLTRLVEQLDPPGFARCAELLARPNAIIHVLGERRGYPLAAHALLLLRWVDCDARLFRPGELGLRLALAAIEPRHVVLAFALRRYPRVTGVALEHARERGAVSMLITDSINCPFVRLADQVLVCDSAGSLLIDSSIPAMFCIEALCDLILHLSPERVETYVRRVHERTRAADFDDADVTAEVLRRPTLRSVASVDTTKVGEDLIRCRGRFR
;
A
#
# COMPACT_ATOMS: atom_id res chain seq x y z
N MET A 1 31.45 -16.84 16.91
CA MET A 1 31.04 -15.55 17.48
C MET A 1 30.17 -14.89 16.43
N LEU A 2 28.85 -14.92 16.61
CA LEU A 2 27.85 -14.49 15.63
C LEU A 2 27.42 -13.05 15.93
N ASP A 3 27.24 -12.28 14.87
CA ASP A 3 26.93 -10.84 14.82
C ASP A 3 25.66 -10.47 15.62
N PRO A 4 25.67 -9.40 16.47
CA PRO A 4 24.56 -9.08 17.36
C PRO A 4 23.37 -8.36 16.70
N THR A 5 23.37 -8.14 15.39
CA THR A 5 22.39 -7.26 14.74
C THR A 5 21.10 -7.96 14.26
N ILE A 6 20.89 -9.24 14.61
CA ILE A 6 19.66 -10.02 14.32
C ILE A 6 18.91 -10.34 15.61
N ALA A 7 18.68 -9.33 16.45
CA ALA A 7 17.86 -9.43 17.65
C ALA A 7 16.55 -8.64 17.49
N SER A 8 15.64 -9.13 16.64
CA SER A 8 14.20 -8.84 16.73
C SER A 8 13.50 -10.06 17.37
N SER A 9 13.72 -10.19 18.69
CA SER A 9 14.00 -11.46 19.37
C SER A 9 12.82 -12.16 20.09
N ASP A 10 11.60 -12.16 19.56
CA ASP A 10 10.48 -12.89 20.20
C ASP A 10 9.86 -14.01 19.35
N HIS A 11 9.83 -13.89 18.02
CA HIS A 11 9.27 -14.93 17.13
C HIS A 11 10.21 -16.13 17.01
N ALA A 12 11.49 -15.82 16.85
CA ALA A 12 12.55 -16.79 17.06
C ALA A 12 12.45 -17.33 18.50
N SER A 13 12.07 -16.56 19.51
CA SER A 13 12.06 -17.03 20.90
C SER A 13 11.09 -18.18 21.18
N ALA A 14 9.84 -18.16 20.69
CA ALA A 14 8.86 -19.22 20.99
C ALA A 14 9.03 -20.49 20.13
N LEU A 15 9.28 -20.35 18.82
CA LEU A 15 9.61 -21.50 17.97
C LEU A 15 11.00 -22.04 18.32
N ALA A 16 11.99 -21.18 18.54
CA ALA A 16 13.28 -21.63 19.04
C ALA A 16 13.15 -22.18 20.47
N SER A 17 12.19 -21.75 21.30
CA SER A 17 11.92 -22.44 22.58
C SER A 17 11.47 -23.86 22.32
N ARG A 18 10.44 -24.08 21.48
CA ARG A 18 9.99 -25.44 21.14
C ARG A 18 11.08 -26.29 20.48
N ILE A 19 11.92 -25.69 19.63
CA ILE A 19 13.08 -26.37 19.02
C ILE A 19 14.15 -26.67 20.09
N ARG A 20 14.40 -25.76 21.04
CA ARG A 20 15.30 -25.96 22.19
C ARG A 20 14.78 -27.06 23.12
N ASP A 21 13.50 -27.04 23.44
CA ASP A 21 12.84 -28.03 24.28
C ASP A 21 12.85 -29.42 23.62
N ALA A 22 12.85 -29.47 22.28
CA ALA A 22 12.97 -30.70 21.51
C ALA A 22 14.43 -31.12 21.21
N GLN A 23 15.46 -30.33 21.57
CA GLN A 23 16.85 -30.51 21.08
C GLN A 23 17.42 -31.91 21.31
N THR A 24 17.11 -32.53 22.45
CA THR A 24 17.58 -33.88 22.80
C THR A 24 16.99 -34.98 21.92
N SER A 25 15.90 -34.68 21.19
CA SER A 25 15.20 -35.60 20.29
C SER A 25 15.40 -35.31 18.80
N LEU A 26 16.16 -34.25 18.46
CA LEU A 26 16.37 -33.85 17.06
C LEU A 26 17.50 -34.66 16.40
N SER A 27 17.15 -35.36 15.32
CA SER A 27 18.13 -35.95 14.41
C SER A 27 18.93 -34.87 13.65
N GLU A 28 19.99 -35.28 12.97
CA GLU A 28 20.78 -34.37 12.13
C GLU A 28 19.93 -33.66 11.06
N ASN A 29 19.01 -34.40 10.42
CA ASN A 29 18.04 -33.85 9.47
C ASN A 29 17.09 -32.83 10.13
N ASP A 30 16.67 -33.08 11.37
CA ASP A 30 15.80 -32.15 12.10
C ASP A 30 16.52 -30.84 12.44
N ARG A 31 17.81 -30.91 12.77
CA ARG A 31 18.65 -29.73 13.01
C ARG A 31 18.84 -28.91 11.75
N ALA A 32 19.02 -29.56 10.60
CA ALA A 32 19.10 -28.89 9.30
C ALA A 32 17.80 -28.14 8.97
N ILE A 33 16.64 -28.79 9.15
CA ILE A 33 15.32 -28.16 8.95
C ILE A 33 15.12 -26.99 9.92
N ALA A 34 15.44 -27.18 11.21
CA ALA A 34 15.35 -26.14 12.23
C ALA A 34 16.23 -24.93 11.90
N ALA A 35 17.47 -25.15 11.47
CA ALA A 35 18.39 -24.08 11.06
C ALA A 35 17.86 -23.28 9.86
N THR A 36 17.28 -23.96 8.86
CA THR A 36 16.65 -23.30 7.70
C THR A 36 15.46 -22.44 8.12
N ILE A 37 14.60 -22.94 9.02
CA ILE A 37 13.43 -22.19 9.50
C ILE A 37 13.83 -21.02 10.40
N LEU A 38 14.82 -21.20 11.28
CA LEU A 38 15.28 -20.15 12.20
C LEU A 38 16.08 -19.06 11.50
N ARG A 39 16.72 -19.37 10.36
CA ARG A 39 17.44 -18.39 9.55
C ARG A 39 16.50 -17.36 8.93
N ASP A 40 15.36 -17.80 8.42
CA ASP A 40 14.33 -16.92 7.88
C ASP A 40 12.92 -17.46 8.17
N PRO A 41 12.37 -17.17 9.37
CA PRO A 41 11.04 -17.64 9.75
C PRO A 41 9.93 -17.06 8.87
N PHE A 42 10.17 -15.94 8.19
CA PHE A 42 9.23 -15.34 7.26
C PHE A 42 9.13 -16.18 5.99
N VAL A 43 10.27 -16.50 5.35
CA VAL A 43 10.30 -17.37 4.17
C VAL A 43 9.74 -18.76 4.48
N ALA A 44 10.02 -19.31 5.67
CA ALA A 44 9.46 -20.59 6.10
C ALA A 44 7.93 -20.58 6.19
N ALA A 45 7.33 -19.47 6.66
CA ALA A 45 5.87 -19.31 6.78
C ALA A 45 5.15 -19.34 5.42
N PHE A 46 5.84 -19.02 4.32
CA PHE A 46 5.29 -19.01 2.96
C PHE A 46 5.84 -20.12 2.05
N SER A 47 6.81 -20.90 2.52
CA SER A 47 7.38 -22.02 1.77
C SER A 47 6.52 -23.28 1.86
N THR A 48 6.52 -24.11 0.82
CA THR A 48 5.98 -25.48 0.88
C THR A 48 6.97 -26.41 1.60
N ALA A 49 6.49 -27.59 2.06
CA ALA A 49 7.36 -28.60 2.65
C ALA A 49 8.49 -29.03 1.71
N GLU A 50 8.25 -28.97 0.40
CA GLU A 50 9.21 -29.32 -0.64
C GLU A 50 10.28 -28.25 -0.85
N GLN A 51 9.90 -26.98 -0.77
CA GLN A 51 10.84 -25.86 -0.80
C GLN A 51 11.74 -25.87 0.44
N VAL A 52 11.18 -26.15 1.62
CA VAL A 52 11.96 -26.30 2.85
C VAL A 52 12.88 -27.51 2.78
N ALA A 53 12.40 -28.65 2.29
CA ALA A 53 13.21 -29.85 2.09
C ALA A 53 14.44 -29.56 1.22
N ARG A 54 14.23 -28.88 0.08
CA ARG A 54 15.30 -28.46 -0.82
C ARG A 54 16.28 -27.50 -0.15
N ALA A 55 15.78 -26.52 0.59
CA ALA A 55 16.61 -25.53 1.28
C ALA A 55 17.36 -26.07 2.51
N SER A 56 16.95 -27.21 3.05
CA SER A 56 17.60 -27.89 4.19
C SER A 56 18.37 -29.15 3.79
N GLY A 57 18.36 -29.54 2.51
CA GLY A 57 19.07 -30.73 2.02
C GLY A 57 18.47 -32.06 2.46
N VAL A 58 17.18 -32.08 2.85
CA VAL A 58 16.51 -33.29 3.37
C VAL A 58 15.33 -33.71 2.47
N SER A 59 14.71 -34.85 2.79
CA SER A 59 13.49 -35.28 2.10
C SER A 59 12.24 -34.56 2.61
N LYS A 60 11.22 -34.44 1.74
CA LYS A 60 9.89 -33.89 2.09
C LYS A 60 9.25 -34.63 3.27
N ALA A 61 9.45 -35.94 3.36
CA ALA A 61 8.98 -36.76 4.48
C ALA A 61 9.68 -36.41 5.81
N ALA A 62 10.97 -36.03 5.77
CA ALA A 62 11.67 -35.54 6.95
C ALA A 62 11.07 -34.21 7.44
N VAL A 63 10.73 -33.28 6.54
CA VAL A 63 10.06 -32.02 6.88
C VAL A 63 8.67 -32.23 7.50
N ALA A 64 7.91 -33.20 7.00
CA ALA A 64 6.61 -33.56 7.61
C ALA A 64 6.78 -34.13 9.03
N ARG A 65 7.72 -35.07 9.21
CA ARG A 65 8.04 -35.67 10.53
C ARG A 65 8.60 -34.66 11.52
N PHE A 66 9.37 -33.69 11.05
CA PHE A 66 9.85 -32.58 11.88
C PHE A 66 8.69 -31.77 12.47
N GLY A 67 7.69 -31.42 11.66
CA GLY A 67 6.46 -30.79 12.16
C GLY A 67 5.75 -31.63 13.23
N MET A 68 5.66 -32.94 13.02
CA MET A 68 5.12 -33.88 14.01
C MET A 68 5.89 -33.91 15.32
N ARG A 69 7.23 -33.93 15.24
CA ARG A 69 8.09 -33.92 16.42
C ARG A 69 7.99 -32.62 17.23
N LEU A 70 7.67 -31.51 16.59
CA LEU A 70 7.39 -30.23 17.26
C LEU A 70 5.96 -30.12 17.81
N GLY A 71 5.17 -31.19 17.74
CA GLY A 71 3.81 -31.25 18.29
C GLY A 71 2.72 -30.71 17.36
N TYR A 72 2.94 -30.73 16.04
CA TYR A 72 1.94 -30.38 15.02
C TYR A 72 1.51 -31.63 14.22
N ALA A 73 0.38 -31.65 13.54
CA ALA A 73 -0.04 -32.72 12.64
C ALA A 73 0.88 -32.89 11.41
N GLY A 74 1.78 -31.93 11.18
CA GLY A 74 2.80 -31.97 10.14
C GLY A 74 3.29 -30.58 9.77
N TYR A 75 4.05 -30.46 8.67
CA TYR A 75 4.61 -29.18 8.24
C TYR A 75 3.54 -28.15 7.87
N THR A 76 2.39 -28.57 7.34
CA THR A 76 1.30 -27.65 6.98
C THR A 76 0.76 -26.89 8.19
N GLU A 77 0.58 -27.57 9.33
CA GLU A 77 0.11 -26.94 10.55
C GLU A 77 1.21 -26.11 11.22
N LEU A 78 2.46 -26.58 11.24
CA LEU A 78 3.61 -25.77 11.66
C LEU A 78 3.69 -24.46 10.87
N ARG A 79 3.55 -24.53 9.54
CA ARG A 79 3.52 -23.36 8.64
C ARG A 79 2.34 -22.45 8.92
N GLN A 80 1.15 -23.01 9.18
CA GLN A 80 -0.01 -22.23 9.57
C GLN A 80 0.23 -21.51 10.90
N ASN A 81 0.85 -22.17 11.88
CA ASN A 81 1.17 -21.57 13.17
C ASN A 81 2.19 -20.43 13.03
N LEU A 82 3.23 -20.64 12.21
CA LEU A 82 4.20 -19.60 11.85
C LEU A 82 3.47 -18.39 11.23
N ARG A 83 2.62 -18.62 10.23
CA ARG A 83 1.83 -17.59 9.57
C ARG A 83 0.87 -16.87 10.53
N ASN A 84 0.18 -17.58 11.41
CA ASN A 84 -0.73 -17.02 12.41
C ASN A 84 0.00 -16.13 13.41
N ARG A 85 1.22 -16.51 13.83
CA ARG A 85 2.02 -15.68 14.74
C ARG A 85 2.50 -14.37 14.09
N TRP A 86 2.82 -14.40 12.79
CA TRP A 86 3.05 -13.17 12.01
C TRP A 86 1.77 -12.32 11.90
N LEU A 87 0.60 -12.96 11.85
CA LEU A 87 -0.72 -12.28 11.82
C LEU A 87 -1.10 -11.64 13.17
N GLU A 88 -0.70 -12.23 14.31
CA GLU A 88 -1.09 -11.78 15.66
C GLU A 88 -0.39 -10.51 16.16
N ARG A 89 0.82 -10.16 15.67
CA ARG A 89 1.53 -8.91 16.04
C ARG A 89 1.12 -7.69 15.23
N GLY A 90 0.18 -7.83 14.30
CA GLY A 90 -0.08 -6.81 13.30
C GLY A 90 1.02 -6.72 12.25
N ASP A 91 1.91 -7.73 12.16
CA ASP A 91 2.88 -7.90 11.07
C ASP A 91 2.31 -8.64 9.85
N PHE A 92 1.01 -8.95 9.88
CA PHE A 92 0.09 -9.24 8.77
C PHE A 92 -1.34 -9.20 9.32
N ASP A 93 -2.35 -8.82 8.54
CA ASP A 93 -3.76 -8.86 9.00
C ASP A 93 -4.48 -10.08 8.42
N ARG A 94 -5.50 -10.57 9.16
CA ARG A 94 -6.37 -11.73 8.94
C ARG A 94 -7.06 -11.78 7.56
N SER A 95 -6.95 -10.77 6.69
CA SER A 95 -7.48 -10.84 5.33
C SER A 95 -6.81 -11.92 4.46
N VAL A 96 -5.58 -12.32 4.79
CA VAL A 96 -4.92 -13.48 4.13
C VAL A 96 -5.50 -14.82 4.61
N ALA A 97 -6.19 -14.83 5.75
CA ALA A 97 -6.89 -15.99 6.30
C ALA A 97 -8.38 -16.05 5.86
N ARG A 98 -8.85 -15.13 5.02
CA ARG A 98 -10.00 -15.43 4.18
C ARG A 98 -9.52 -16.45 3.15
N GLU A 99 -9.79 -17.73 3.42
CA GLU A 99 -10.08 -18.64 2.31
C GLU A 99 -10.97 -17.86 1.33
N PRO A 100 -10.70 -17.95 0.02
CA PRO A 100 -11.57 -17.30 -0.94
C PRO A 100 -12.98 -17.75 -0.58
N ALA A 101 -13.82 -16.80 -0.15
CA ALA A 101 -15.24 -17.09 -0.02
C ALA A 101 -15.62 -17.71 -1.35
N ALA A 102 -16.16 -18.93 -1.29
CA ALA A 102 -16.63 -19.66 -2.44
C ALA A 102 -17.73 -18.82 -3.12
N GLY A 103 -17.31 -17.85 -3.92
CA GLY A 103 -18.08 -17.34 -5.04
C GLY A 103 -18.28 -18.51 -6.01
N PRO A 104 -19.35 -18.47 -6.81
CA PRO A 104 -19.81 -19.62 -7.57
C PRO A 104 -18.63 -20.21 -8.34
N ALA A 105 -18.39 -21.50 -8.12
CA ALA A 105 -17.32 -22.25 -8.74
C ALA A 105 -17.33 -21.98 -10.24
N VAL A 106 -16.32 -21.26 -10.73
CA VAL A 106 -15.99 -21.30 -12.14
C VAL A 106 -15.26 -22.61 -12.34
N GLU A 107 -16.04 -23.67 -12.43
CA GLU A 107 -15.57 -24.97 -12.83
C GLU A 107 -15.20 -24.92 -14.33
N GLN A 108 -14.02 -25.47 -14.60
CA GLN A 108 -13.53 -25.98 -15.89
C GLN A 108 -13.00 -24.96 -16.91
N ALA A 109 -11.67 -24.80 -16.89
CA ALA A 109 -10.85 -24.96 -18.08
C ALA A 109 -9.40 -25.33 -17.67
N SER A 110 -8.89 -26.38 -18.31
CA SER A 110 -7.54 -26.95 -18.20
C SER A 110 -6.40 -25.95 -18.03
N ALA A 111 -5.40 -26.34 -17.23
CA ALA A 111 -4.04 -25.79 -17.26
C ALA A 111 -3.90 -24.26 -17.18
N SER A 112 -4.71 -23.57 -16.36
CA SER A 112 -4.50 -22.13 -16.15
C SER A 112 -3.17 -21.93 -15.40
N SER A 113 -2.17 -21.37 -16.08
CA SER A 113 -0.92 -20.91 -15.47
C SER A 113 -1.20 -20.18 -14.14
N PRO A 114 -0.43 -20.45 -13.06
CA PRO A 114 -0.56 -19.70 -11.80
C PRO A 114 -0.54 -18.18 -12.01
N ALA A 115 0.20 -17.70 -13.02
CA ALA A 115 0.22 -16.30 -13.40
C ALA A 115 -1.15 -15.80 -13.87
N ARG A 116 -1.86 -16.54 -14.74
CA ARG A 116 -3.21 -16.17 -15.22
C ARG A 116 -4.21 -16.08 -14.07
N LYS A 117 -4.14 -17.01 -13.11
CA LYS A 117 -4.98 -16.98 -11.90
C LYS A 117 -4.70 -15.72 -11.05
N ILE A 118 -3.44 -15.46 -10.72
CA ILE A 118 -3.06 -14.30 -9.90
C ILE A 118 -3.46 -12.99 -10.58
N LEU A 119 -3.19 -12.84 -11.88
CA LEU A 119 -3.55 -11.65 -12.65
C LEU A 119 -5.08 -11.45 -12.69
N ALA A 120 -5.85 -12.50 -12.97
CA ALA A 120 -7.32 -12.42 -12.98
C ALA A 120 -7.89 -12.08 -11.60
N THR A 121 -7.35 -12.69 -10.53
CA THR A 121 -7.75 -12.37 -9.15
C THR A 121 -7.41 -10.94 -8.78
N ARG A 122 -6.21 -10.45 -9.12
CA ARG A 122 -5.79 -9.06 -8.87
C ARG A 122 -6.71 -8.09 -9.60
N LEU A 123 -6.93 -8.30 -10.89
CA LEU A 123 -7.79 -7.44 -11.71
C LEU A 123 -9.21 -7.36 -11.14
N ALA A 124 -9.81 -8.51 -10.79
CA ALA A 124 -11.15 -8.55 -10.21
C ALA A 124 -11.23 -7.81 -8.86
N GLN A 125 -10.18 -7.91 -8.03
CA GLN A 125 -10.08 -7.19 -6.76
C GLN A 125 -9.98 -5.68 -6.98
N ASP A 126 -9.06 -5.24 -7.84
CA ASP A 126 -8.83 -3.82 -8.08
C ASP A 126 -10.08 -3.15 -8.68
N ILE A 127 -10.75 -3.79 -9.64
CA ILE A 127 -12.05 -3.33 -10.17
C ILE A 127 -13.07 -3.21 -9.04
N GLY A 128 -13.24 -4.26 -8.22
CA GLY A 128 -14.21 -4.25 -7.14
C GLY A 128 -13.93 -3.17 -6.08
N SER A 129 -12.66 -2.95 -5.73
CA SER A 129 -12.27 -1.89 -4.79
C SER A 129 -12.52 -0.49 -5.36
N LEU A 130 -12.20 -0.26 -6.63
CA LEU A 130 -12.47 1.03 -7.28
C LEU A 130 -13.97 1.31 -7.41
N THR A 131 -14.78 0.31 -7.79
CA THR A 131 -16.24 0.46 -7.85
C THR A 131 -16.80 0.85 -6.48
N ARG A 132 -16.45 0.13 -5.41
CA ARG A 132 -16.90 0.45 -4.06
C ARG A 132 -16.43 1.82 -3.58
N LEU A 133 -15.19 2.19 -3.90
CA LEU A 133 -14.63 3.49 -3.56
C LEU A 133 -15.48 4.60 -4.16
N VAL A 134 -15.76 4.55 -5.47
CA VAL A 134 -16.57 5.56 -6.16
C VAL A 134 -18.00 5.62 -5.62
N GLU A 135 -18.60 4.48 -5.30
CA GLU A 135 -19.94 4.40 -4.70
C GLU A 135 -20.01 5.02 -3.29
N GLN A 136 -18.92 4.95 -2.52
CA GLN A 136 -18.86 5.41 -1.13
C GLN A 136 -18.34 6.84 -0.96
N LEU A 137 -17.66 7.38 -1.98
CA LEU A 137 -17.13 8.74 -1.93
C LEU A 137 -18.27 9.77 -1.89
N ASP A 138 -18.21 10.66 -0.92
CA ASP A 138 -19.05 11.86 -0.84
C ASP A 138 -18.53 12.91 -1.85
N PRO A 139 -19.22 13.21 -2.96
CA PRO A 139 -18.68 14.12 -3.98
C PRO A 139 -18.42 15.54 -3.44
N PRO A 140 -19.32 16.15 -2.64
CA PRO A 140 -19.01 17.40 -1.93
C PRO A 140 -17.76 17.30 -1.03
N GLY A 141 -17.57 16.21 -0.30
CA GLY A 141 -16.37 15.99 0.53
C GLY A 141 -15.10 15.84 -0.28
N PHE A 142 -15.18 15.16 -1.42
CA PHE A 142 -14.07 15.04 -2.35
C PHE A 142 -13.70 16.40 -2.96
N ALA A 143 -14.69 17.22 -3.33
CA ALA A 143 -14.48 18.59 -3.80
C ALA A 143 -13.81 19.48 -2.74
N ARG A 144 -14.28 19.42 -1.48
CA ARG A 144 -13.61 20.11 -0.37
C ARG A 144 -12.14 19.70 -0.26
N CYS A 145 -11.81 18.42 -0.39
CA CYS A 145 -10.41 17.98 -0.35
C CYS A 145 -9.57 18.64 -1.45
N ALA A 146 -10.07 18.70 -2.69
CA ALA A 146 -9.38 19.37 -3.80
C ALA A 146 -9.21 20.88 -3.54
N GLU A 147 -10.26 21.56 -3.07
CA GLU A 147 -10.19 22.99 -2.70
C GLU A 147 -9.15 23.25 -1.61
N LEU A 148 -9.10 22.38 -0.58
CA LEU A 148 -8.12 22.52 0.50
C LEU A 148 -6.68 22.44 -0.03
N LEU A 149 -6.39 21.53 -0.95
CA LEU A 149 -5.09 21.36 -1.59
C LEU A 149 -4.77 22.50 -2.58
N ALA A 150 -5.80 23.05 -3.24
CA ALA A 150 -5.67 24.18 -4.16
C ALA A 150 -5.64 25.56 -3.49
N ARG A 151 -5.60 25.63 -2.14
CA ARG A 151 -5.60 26.92 -1.44
C ARG A 151 -4.40 27.79 -1.84
N PRO A 152 -4.63 29.08 -2.17
CA PRO A 152 -3.53 30.00 -2.49
C PRO A 152 -2.54 30.12 -1.32
N ASN A 153 -1.25 30.13 -1.63
CA ASN A 153 -0.15 30.28 -0.67
C ASN A 153 -0.06 29.19 0.42
N ALA A 154 -0.83 28.11 0.31
CA ALA A 154 -0.72 26.97 1.20
C ALA A 154 0.44 26.07 0.76
N ILE A 155 1.30 25.68 1.71
CA ILE A 155 2.27 24.60 1.52
C ILE A 155 1.59 23.29 1.93
N ILE A 156 1.62 22.30 1.05
CA ILE A 156 1.11 20.96 1.30
C ILE A 156 2.26 20.09 1.79
N HIS A 157 2.24 19.75 3.07
CA HIS A 157 3.20 18.83 3.67
C HIS A 157 2.68 17.40 3.53
N VAL A 158 3.33 16.63 2.67
CA VAL A 158 2.93 15.27 2.32
C VAL A 158 3.68 14.26 3.17
N LEU A 159 2.95 13.41 3.89
CA LEU A 159 3.47 12.43 4.84
C LEU A 159 3.10 11.01 4.44
N GLY A 160 4.07 10.10 4.48
CA GLY A 160 3.79 8.67 4.52
C GLY A 160 5.02 7.90 4.99
N GLU A 161 4.79 6.79 5.68
CA GLU A 161 5.82 5.82 6.02
C GLU A 161 5.40 4.43 5.52
N ARG A 162 6.36 3.54 5.28
CA ARG A 162 6.12 2.17 4.79
C ARG A 162 5.28 2.20 3.51
N ARG A 163 4.06 1.67 3.53
CA ARG A 163 3.14 1.67 2.37
C ARG A 163 2.64 3.06 2.00
N GLY A 164 2.61 4.00 2.95
CA GLY A 164 2.22 5.38 2.67
C GLY A 164 3.30 6.18 1.94
N TYR A 165 4.58 5.82 2.06
CA TYR A 165 5.67 6.61 1.49
C TYR A 165 5.66 6.67 -0.06
N PRO A 166 5.50 5.55 -0.79
CA PRO A 166 5.36 5.60 -2.26
C PRO A 166 4.19 6.46 -2.73
N LEU A 167 3.07 6.44 -1.99
CA LEU A 167 1.90 7.27 -2.29
C LEU A 167 2.13 8.74 -1.99
N ALA A 168 2.80 9.05 -0.89
CA ALA A 168 3.22 10.40 -0.56
C ALA A 168 4.17 10.98 -1.63
N ALA A 169 5.12 10.17 -2.11
CA ALA A 169 6.00 10.55 -3.21
C ALA A 169 5.26 10.74 -4.54
N HIS A 170 4.29 9.88 -4.83
CA HIS A 170 3.45 10.02 -6.02
C HIS A 170 2.55 11.26 -5.96
N ALA A 171 1.92 11.53 -4.81
CA ALA A 171 1.15 12.74 -4.58
C ALA A 171 2.03 14.00 -4.69
N LEU A 172 3.24 13.99 -4.15
CA LEU A 172 4.20 15.10 -4.33
C LEU A 172 4.42 15.41 -5.81
N LEU A 173 4.64 14.38 -6.64
CA LEU A 173 4.87 14.55 -8.07
C LEU A 173 3.68 15.22 -8.74
N LEU A 174 2.48 14.64 -8.58
CA LEU A 174 1.28 15.11 -9.27
C LEU A 174 0.81 16.48 -8.75
N LEU A 175 0.88 16.74 -7.44
CA LEU A 175 0.54 18.05 -6.87
C LEU A 175 1.43 19.15 -7.44
N ARG A 176 2.73 18.87 -7.65
CA ARG A 176 3.64 19.84 -8.29
C ARG A 176 3.34 20.04 -9.77
N TRP A 177 2.87 19.00 -10.48
CA TRP A 177 2.41 19.12 -11.86
C TRP A 177 1.19 20.04 -12.00
N VAL A 178 0.32 20.07 -10.98
CA VAL A 178 -0.85 20.98 -10.94
C VAL A 178 -0.56 22.28 -10.18
N ASP A 179 0.71 22.69 -10.15
CA ASP A 179 1.20 23.95 -9.59
C ASP A 179 0.92 24.17 -8.09
N CYS A 180 0.80 23.10 -7.30
CA CYS A 180 0.73 23.21 -5.84
C CYS A 180 2.13 23.19 -5.20
N ASP A 181 2.36 23.99 -4.16
CA ASP A 181 3.61 23.93 -3.36
C ASP A 181 3.54 22.74 -2.40
N ALA A 182 3.91 21.56 -2.90
CA ALA A 182 3.99 20.35 -2.11
C ALA A 182 5.43 20.02 -1.68
N ARG A 183 5.57 19.55 -0.44
CA ARG A 183 6.84 19.13 0.18
C ARG A 183 6.66 17.77 0.83
N LEU A 184 7.51 16.82 0.44
CA LEU A 184 7.49 15.46 1.00
C LEU A 184 8.32 15.41 2.27
N PHE A 185 7.73 14.87 3.33
CA PHE A 185 8.46 14.54 4.53
C PHE A 185 9.43 13.38 4.29
N ARG A 186 10.66 13.56 4.79
CA ARG A 186 11.69 12.53 4.70
C ARG A 186 11.58 11.58 5.90
N PRO A 187 11.60 10.25 5.68
CA PRO A 187 11.61 9.28 6.77
C PRO A 187 12.82 9.46 7.69
N GLY A 188 12.65 9.13 8.97
CA GLY A 188 13.67 9.26 10.01
C GLY A 188 13.40 10.42 10.98
N GLU A 189 14.00 10.36 12.18
CA GLU A 189 13.68 11.26 13.29
C GLU A 189 13.97 12.73 12.99
N LEU A 190 15.14 13.05 12.44
CA LEU A 190 15.48 14.42 12.06
C LEU A 190 14.56 14.95 10.94
N GLY A 191 14.26 14.10 9.96
CA GLY A 191 13.35 14.42 8.86
C GLY A 191 11.97 14.79 9.37
N LEU A 192 11.42 13.99 10.30
CA LEU A 192 10.16 14.28 10.99
C LEU A 192 10.23 15.57 11.83
N ARG A 193 11.29 15.80 12.59
CA ARG A 193 11.39 17.02 13.43
C ARG A 193 11.38 18.30 12.59
N LEU A 194 12.16 18.32 11.51
CA LEU A 194 12.22 19.47 10.60
C LEU A 194 10.90 19.68 9.87
N ALA A 195 10.29 18.58 9.44
CA ALA A 195 8.95 18.52 8.87
C ALA A 195 7.89 19.17 9.77
N LEU A 196 7.80 18.73 11.02
CA LEU A 196 6.83 19.24 11.99
C LEU A 196 7.07 20.72 12.31
N ALA A 197 8.33 21.12 12.44
CA ALA A 197 8.70 22.52 12.70
C ALA A 197 8.30 23.50 11.57
N ALA A 198 8.13 23.01 10.34
CA ALA A 198 7.75 23.82 9.17
C ALA A 198 6.22 23.97 8.98
N ILE A 199 5.40 23.32 9.82
CA ILE A 199 3.95 23.43 9.73
C ILE A 199 3.48 24.77 10.32
N GLU A 200 2.69 25.51 9.54
CA GLU A 200 2.06 26.77 9.92
C GLU A 200 0.53 26.65 9.79
N PRO A 201 -0.27 27.49 10.48
CA PRO A 201 -1.74 27.41 10.41
C PRO A 201 -2.33 27.48 9.00
N ARG A 202 -1.65 28.15 8.06
CA ARG A 202 -2.09 28.29 6.66
C ARG A 202 -1.81 27.06 5.80
N HIS A 203 -1.00 26.13 6.29
CA HIS A 203 -0.52 24.96 5.55
C HIS A 203 -1.53 23.80 5.61
N VAL A 204 -1.32 22.81 4.75
CA VAL A 204 -2.10 21.58 4.71
C VAL A 204 -1.19 20.39 5.00
N VAL A 205 -1.62 19.47 5.86
CA VAL A 205 -0.92 18.20 6.06
C VAL A 205 -1.68 17.10 5.36
N LEU A 206 -1.11 16.54 4.28
CA LEU A 206 -1.66 15.39 3.57
C LEU A 206 -0.95 14.12 4.02
N ALA A 207 -1.63 13.28 4.80
CA ALA A 207 -1.05 12.08 5.38
C ALA A 207 -1.61 10.80 4.76
N PHE A 208 -0.73 9.82 4.58
CA PHE A 208 -1.05 8.46 4.16
C PHE A 208 -0.82 7.49 5.31
N ALA A 209 -1.88 6.81 5.74
CA ALA A 209 -1.79 5.74 6.73
C ALA A 209 -2.57 4.53 6.19
N LEU A 210 -1.87 3.60 5.55
CA LEU A 210 -2.46 2.38 5.00
C LEU A 210 -1.86 1.17 5.69
N ARG A 211 -2.68 0.25 6.18
CA ARG A 211 -2.28 -1.03 6.81
C ARG A 211 -1.17 -0.88 7.86
N ARG A 212 -1.48 -1.16 9.13
CA ARG A 212 -0.49 -1.09 10.24
C ARG A 212 0.03 0.34 10.41
N TYR A 213 -0.92 1.22 10.65
CA TYR A 213 -0.80 2.66 10.75
C TYR A 213 0.45 3.10 11.52
N PRO A 214 1.47 3.67 10.83
CA PRO A 214 2.68 4.15 11.47
C PRO A 214 2.35 5.23 12.51
N ARG A 215 2.87 5.09 13.74
CA ARG A 215 2.62 6.07 14.82
C ARG A 215 3.02 7.49 14.45
N VAL A 216 4.06 7.64 13.63
CA VAL A 216 4.50 8.94 13.11
C VAL A 216 3.38 9.70 12.39
N THR A 217 2.46 8.99 11.74
CA THR A 217 1.32 9.62 11.06
C THR A 217 0.36 10.25 12.06
N GLY A 218 0.08 9.58 13.17
CA GLY A 218 -0.71 10.16 14.26
C GLY A 218 -0.05 11.39 14.86
N VAL A 219 1.24 11.31 15.17
CA VAL A 219 2.02 12.43 15.74
C VAL A 219 1.98 13.66 14.82
N ALA A 220 2.11 13.46 13.50
CA ALA A 220 2.07 14.56 12.55
C ALA A 220 0.68 15.21 12.44
N LEU A 221 -0.39 14.40 12.48
CA LEU A 221 -1.76 14.90 12.47
C LEU A 221 -2.13 15.64 13.77
N GLU A 222 -1.71 15.11 14.92
CA GLU A 222 -1.84 15.79 16.22
C GLU A 222 -1.13 17.15 16.20
N HIS A 223 0.13 17.18 15.73
CA HIS A 223 0.90 18.41 15.65
C HIS A 223 0.26 19.43 14.69
N ALA A 224 -0.26 18.97 13.55
CA ALA A 224 -0.98 19.83 12.60
C ALA A 224 -2.16 20.53 13.28
N ARG A 225 -2.96 19.76 14.03
CA ARG A 225 -4.10 20.27 14.79
C ARG A 225 -3.69 21.27 15.87
N GLU A 226 -2.63 21.00 16.61
CA GLU A 226 -2.07 21.92 17.62
C GLU A 226 -1.62 23.25 17.01
N ARG A 227 -1.07 23.20 15.79
CA ARG A 227 -0.65 24.39 15.03
C ARG A 227 -1.80 25.10 14.31
N GLY A 228 -3.02 24.56 14.34
CA GLY A 228 -4.16 25.08 13.59
C GLY A 228 -4.06 24.89 12.08
N ALA A 229 -3.18 23.99 11.61
CA ALA A 229 -3.10 23.61 10.21
C ALA A 229 -4.18 22.58 9.88
N VAL A 230 -4.75 22.66 8.68
CA VAL A 230 -5.76 21.70 8.25
C VAL A 230 -5.10 20.42 7.77
N SER A 231 -5.71 19.28 8.06
CA SER A 231 -5.18 17.96 7.78
C SER A 231 -6.11 17.11 6.94
N MET A 232 -5.53 16.31 6.05
CA MET A 232 -6.20 15.35 5.20
C MET A 232 -5.53 13.99 5.36
N LEU A 233 -6.31 12.95 5.60
CA LEU A 233 -5.84 11.58 5.75
C LEU A 233 -6.39 10.69 4.64
N ILE A 234 -5.50 10.00 3.92
CA ILE A 234 -5.84 8.90 3.02
C ILE A 234 -5.50 7.59 3.75
N THR A 235 -6.51 6.74 3.96
CA THR A 235 -6.42 5.50 4.75
C THR A 235 -7.17 4.36 4.09
N ASP A 236 -6.88 3.11 4.47
CA ASP A 236 -7.56 1.91 3.96
C ASP A 236 -8.76 1.47 4.80
N SER A 237 -8.96 2.09 5.97
CA SER A 237 -10.08 1.76 6.85
C SER A 237 -10.56 2.95 7.66
N ILE A 238 -11.87 3.01 7.88
CA ILE A 238 -12.50 3.93 8.84
C ILE A 238 -12.08 3.65 10.28
N ASN A 239 -11.60 2.44 10.57
CA ASN A 239 -11.08 2.05 11.89
C ASN A 239 -9.62 2.48 12.11
N CYS A 240 -9.02 3.20 11.15
CA CYS A 240 -7.70 3.78 11.36
C CYS A 240 -7.73 4.71 12.58
N PRO A 241 -6.81 4.56 13.55
CA PRO A 241 -6.84 5.30 14.80
C PRO A 241 -6.68 6.81 14.60
N PHE A 242 -6.16 7.23 13.44
CA PHE A 242 -5.90 8.62 13.12
C PHE A 242 -7.08 9.32 12.43
N VAL A 243 -8.18 8.60 12.13
CA VAL A 243 -9.38 9.19 11.49
C VAL A 243 -9.92 10.37 12.29
N ARG A 244 -9.93 10.28 13.62
CA ARG A 244 -10.42 11.36 14.49
C ARG A 244 -9.45 12.53 14.64
N LEU A 245 -8.22 12.38 14.16
CA LEU A 245 -7.19 13.44 14.21
C LEU A 245 -7.19 14.29 12.94
N ALA A 246 -7.78 13.80 11.85
CA ALA A 246 -7.78 14.45 10.55
C ALA A 246 -9.07 15.24 10.30
N ASP A 247 -8.96 16.40 9.64
CA ASP A 247 -10.12 17.24 9.30
C ASP A 247 -10.90 16.69 8.10
N GLN A 248 -10.19 16.10 7.13
CA GLN A 248 -10.76 15.37 5.99
C GLN A 248 -10.18 13.96 5.92
N VAL A 249 -11.02 12.97 5.61
CA VAL A 249 -10.62 11.57 5.51
C VAL A 249 -11.15 10.97 4.23
N LEU A 250 -10.26 10.39 3.42
CA LEU A 250 -10.61 9.52 2.30
C LEU A 250 -10.27 8.08 2.66
N VAL A 251 -11.29 7.23 2.67
CA VAL A 251 -11.15 5.80 2.95
C VAL A 251 -11.08 5.05 1.62
N CYS A 252 -9.88 4.59 1.28
CA CYS A 252 -9.54 3.85 0.08
C CYS A 252 -9.35 2.36 0.42
N ASP A 253 -10.46 1.61 0.53
CA ASP A 253 -10.44 0.17 0.83
C ASP A 253 -9.56 -0.60 -0.17
N SER A 254 -8.47 -1.17 0.36
CA SER A 254 -7.47 -1.92 -0.41
C SER A 254 -7.40 -3.40 -0.01
N ALA A 255 -8.34 -3.88 0.82
CA ALA A 255 -8.32 -5.23 1.34
C ALA A 255 -8.62 -6.26 0.23
N GLY A 256 -7.64 -7.11 -0.06
CA GLY A 256 -7.77 -8.23 -1.01
C GLY A 256 -7.52 -9.59 -0.37
N SER A 257 -7.81 -10.66 -1.12
CA SER A 257 -7.47 -12.05 -0.75
C SER A 257 -6.05 -12.47 -1.15
N LEU A 258 -5.29 -11.58 -1.79
CA LEU A 258 -3.87 -11.80 -2.11
C LEU A 258 -2.99 -11.25 -0.98
N LEU A 259 -1.77 -11.79 -0.86
CA LEU A 259 -0.82 -11.40 0.18
C LEU A 259 -0.47 -9.90 0.12
N ILE A 260 -0.34 -9.35 -1.08
CA ILE A 260 0.00 -7.94 -1.28
C ILE A 260 -1.28 -7.15 -1.47
N ASP A 261 -1.60 -6.21 -0.58
CA ASP A 261 -2.74 -5.31 -0.76
C ASP A 261 -2.49 -4.31 -1.90
N SER A 262 -3.56 -3.94 -2.59
CA SER A 262 -3.50 -3.00 -3.72
C SER A 262 -3.26 -1.57 -3.23
N SER A 263 -2.49 -0.78 -3.97
CA SER A 263 -2.38 0.67 -3.74
C SER A 263 -3.21 1.48 -4.73
N ILE A 264 -3.88 0.81 -5.68
CA ILE A 264 -4.63 1.42 -6.77
C ILE A 264 -5.74 2.34 -6.28
N PRO A 265 -6.57 1.99 -5.26
CA PRO A 265 -7.61 2.89 -4.77
C PRO A 265 -7.08 4.22 -4.25
N ALA A 266 -5.93 4.21 -3.56
CA ALA A 266 -5.31 5.44 -3.07
C ALA A 266 -4.66 6.26 -4.20
N MET A 267 -4.02 5.59 -5.17
CA MET A 267 -3.48 6.25 -6.38
C MET A 267 -4.60 6.93 -7.17
N PHE A 268 -5.71 6.23 -7.39
CA PHE A 268 -6.90 6.77 -8.03
C PHE A 268 -7.39 8.06 -7.37
N CYS A 269 -7.49 8.09 -6.03
CA CYS A 269 -7.87 9.32 -5.33
C CYS A 269 -6.86 10.46 -5.53
N ILE A 270 -5.55 10.18 -5.51
CA ILE A 270 -4.53 11.20 -5.75
C ILE A 270 -4.69 11.80 -7.15
N GLU A 271 -4.80 10.95 -8.17
CA GLU A 271 -4.95 11.37 -9.57
C GLU A 271 -6.24 12.16 -9.77
N ALA A 272 -7.37 11.65 -9.28
CA ALA A 272 -8.68 12.31 -9.38
C ALA A 272 -8.73 13.65 -8.62
N LEU A 273 -8.02 13.78 -7.48
CA LEU A 273 -7.90 15.06 -6.78
C LEU A 273 -7.14 16.07 -7.62
N CYS A 274 -6.02 15.68 -8.24
CA CYS A 274 -5.25 16.57 -9.11
C CYS A 274 -6.07 16.99 -10.34
N ASP A 275 -6.79 16.07 -10.96
CA ASP A 275 -7.71 16.38 -12.06
C ASP A 275 -8.80 17.38 -11.64
N LEU A 276 -9.37 17.21 -10.45
CA LEU A 276 -10.36 18.15 -9.92
C LEU A 276 -9.76 19.51 -9.58
N ILE A 277 -8.53 19.56 -9.04
CA ILE A 277 -7.79 20.83 -8.82
C ILE A 277 -7.63 21.59 -10.14
N LEU A 278 -7.25 20.91 -11.22
CA LEU A 278 -7.12 21.53 -12.55
C LEU A 278 -8.48 22.01 -13.09
N HIS A 279 -9.55 21.29 -12.81
CA HIS A 279 -10.89 21.70 -13.21
C HIS A 279 -11.35 22.98 -12.47
N LEU A 280 -11.09 23.04 -11.16
CA LEU A 280 -11.45 24.18 -10.32
C LEU A 280 -10.58 25.42 -10.55
N SER A 281 -9.33 25.22 -10.96
CA SER A 281 -8.34 26.29 -11.18
C SER A 281 -7.54 26.08 -12.49
N PRO A 282 -8.17 26.27 -13.67
CA PRO A 282 -7.53 26.03 -14.96
C PRO A 282 -6.26 26.87 -15.20
N GLU A 283 -6.18 28.06 -14.60
CA GLU A 283 -5.03 28.96 -14.65
C GLU A 283 -3.73 28.36 -14.07
N ARG A 284 -3.86 27.31 -13.24
CA ARG A 284 -2.71 26.57 -12.70
C ARG A 284 -1.94 25.84 -13.79
N VAL A 285 -2.59 25.38 -14.86
CA VAL A 285 -1.92 24.73 -16.00
C VAL A 285 -0.98 25.71 -16.70
N GLU A 286 -1.49 26.91 -17.00
CA GLU A 286 -0.71 27.96 -17.65
C GLU A 286 0.47 28.39 -16.77
N THR A 287 0.23 28.53 -15.47
CA THR A 287 1.27 28.91 -14.50
C THR A 287 2.35 27.84 -14.38
N TYR A 288 1.97 26.56 -14.31
CA TYR A 288 2.90 25.43 -14.28
C TYR A 288 3.78 25.41 -15.54
N VAL A 289 3.16 25.45 -16.72
CA VAL A 289 3.86 25.42 -18.01
C VAL A 289 4.84 26.58 -18.13
N ARG A 290 4.42 27.80 -17.77
CA ARG A 290 5.32 28.95 -17.75
C ARG A 290 6.51 28.72 -16.83
N ARG A 291 6.27 28.23 -15.62
CA ARG A 291 7.31 28.00 -14.59
C ARG A 291 8.30 26.90 -14.98
N VAL A 292 7.81 25.82 -15.59
CA VAL A 292 8.66 24.77 -16.16
C VAL A 292 9.49 25.36 -17.30
N HIS A 293 8.87 26.06 -18.24
CA HIS A 293 9.56 26.65 -19.38
C HIS A 293 10.67 27.64 -18.97
N GLU A 294 10.40 28.50 -17.97
CA GLU A 294 11.39 29.42 -17.39
C GLU A 294 12.55 28.68 -16.72
N ARG A 295 12.27 27.63 -15.94
CA ARG A 295 13.30 26.85 -15.23
C ARG A 295 14.13 25.97 -16.16
N THR A 296 13.51 25.37 -17.16
CA THR A 296 14.16 24.52 -18.15
C THR A 296 15.08 25.36 -19.05
N ARG A 297 14.65 26.58 -19.43
CA ARG A 297 15.52 27.57 -20.09
C ARG A 297 16.71 28.01 -19.22
N ALA A 298 16.50 28.16 -17.92
CA ALA A 298 17.55 28.54 -16.99
C ALA A 298 18.52 27.38 -16.65
N ALA A 299 18.15 26.14 -16.96
CA ALA A 299 18.89 24.94 -16.56
C ALA A 299 19.60 24.21 -17.71
N ASP A 300 19.58 24.74 -18.95
CA ASP A 300 20.12 24.08 -20.16
C ASP A 300 19.67 22.61 -20.33
N PHE A 301 18.44 22.30 -19.90
CA PHE A 301 17.82 21.00 -20.15
C PHE A 301 16.95 21.09 -21.41
N ASP A 302 17.38 20.49 -22.51
CA ASP A 302 16.66 20.53 -23.79
C ASP A 302 15.60 19.41 -23.84
N ASP A 303 14.45 19.63 -23.18
CA ASP A 303 13.32 18.70 -23.18
C ASP A 303 11.99 19.42 -23.51
N ALA A 304 11.98 20.09 -24.67
CA ALA A 304 10.86 20.88 -25.16
C ALA A 304 9.61 20.04 -25.49
N ASP A 305 9.78 18.73 -25.74
CA ASP A 305 8.71 17.83 -26.21
C ASP A 305 7.70 17.44 -25.12
N VAL A 306 8.15 17.23 -23.87
CA VAL A 306 7.26 16.84 -22.76
C VAL A 306 6.25 17.94 -22.40
N THR A 307 6.68 19.21 -22.49
CA THR A 307 5.82 20.36 -22.18
C THR A 307 4.68 20.51 -23.20
N ALA A 308 4.96 20.24 -24.48
CA ALA A 308 3.97 20.28 -25.55
C ALA A 308 2.95 19.14 -25.48
N GLU A 309 3.35 17.95 -24.99
CA GLU A 309 2.46 16.80 -24.85
C GLU A 309 1.43 16.98 -23.71
N VAL A 310 1.86 17.55 -22.57
CA VAL A 310 0.97 17.87 -21.43
C VAL A 310 -0.11 18.87 -21.85
N LEU A 311 0.24 19.88 -22.65
CA LEU A 311 -0.69 20.89 -23.18
C LEU A 311 -1.70 20.33 -24.19
N ARG A 312 -1.37 19.23 -24.89
CA ARG A 312 -2.24 18.62 -25.90
C ARG A 312 -3.25 17.63 -25.32
N ARG A 313 -3.13 17.24 -24.04
CA ARG A 313 -4.10 16.31 -23.44
C ARG A 313 -5.45 17.01 -23.28
N PRO A 314 -6.56 16.35 -23.67
CA PRO A 314 -7.89 16.93 -23.51
C PRO A 314 -8.14 17.30 -22.05
N THR A 315 -8.30 18.59 -21.76
CA THR A 315 -8.77 19.06 -20.45
C THR A 315 -10.16 18.49 -20.17
N LEU A 316 -10.52 18.26 -18.90
CA LEU A 316 -11.83 17.76 -18.46
C LEU A 316 -13.06 18.47 -19.08
N ARG A 317 -12.90 19.69 -19.62
CA ARG A 317 -13.95 20.37 -20.41
C ARG A 317 -14.44 19.54 -21.61
N SER A 318 -13.64 18.63 -22.17
CA SER A 318 -14.08 17.69 -23.21
C SER A 318 -14.51 16.31 -22.67
N VAL A 319 -14.33 16.05 -21.37
CA VAL A 319 -14.71 14.78 -20.70
C VAL A 319 -16.12 14.86 -20.09
N ALA A 320 -16.70 16.06 -19.99
CA ALA A 320 -18.09 16.29 -19.62
C ALA A 320 -19.12 15.60 -20.56
N SER A 321 -18.68 15.00 -21.67
CA SER A 321 -19.50 14.15 -22.56
C SER A 321 -19.34 12.64 -22.32
N VAL A 322 -18.56 12.21 -21.32
CA VAL A 322 -18.42 10.80 -20.97
C VAL A 322 -19.61 10.39 -20.10
N ASP A 323 -20.57 9.72 -20.73
CA ASP A 323 -21.71 9.08 -20.10
C ASP A 323 -21.22 8.00 -19.12
N THR A 324 -21.18 8.33 -17.83
CA THR A 324 -20.67 7.44 -16.76
C THR A 324 -21.48 6.15 -16.64
N THR A 325 -22.71 6.14 -17.13
CA THR A 325 -23.57 4.95 -17.23
C THR A 325 -23.06 3.93 -18.27
N LYS A 326 -22.39 4.38 -19.35
CA LYS A 326 -21.80 3.49 -20.36
C LYS A 326 -20.46 2.86 -19.94
N VAL A 327 -19.69 3.54 -19.09
CA VAL A 327 -18.39 3.03 -18.61
C VAL A 327 -18.58 1.74 -17.79
N GLY A 328 -19.68 1.65 -17.03
CA GLY A 328 -20.07 0.43 -16.30
C GLY A 328 -20.46 -0.74 -17.22
N GLU A 329 -21.17 -0.48 -18.32
CA GLU A 329 -21.60 -1.51 -19.27
C GLU A 329 -20.45 -2.04 -20.15
N ASP A 330 -19.50 -1.19 -20.54
CA ASP A 330 -18.34 -1.60 -21.33
C ASP A 330 -17.30 -2.40 -20.51
N LEU A 331 -17.17 -2.12 -19.21
CA LEU A 331 -16.37 -2.95 -18.28
C LEU A 331 -16.97 -4.35 -18.11
N ILE A 332 -18.30 -4.50 -18.18
CA ILE A 332 -18.97 -5.80 -18.16
C ILE A 332 -18.73 -6.55 -19.49
N ARG A 333 -18.69 -5.87 -20.64
CA ARG A 333 -18.36 -6.47 -21.95
C ARG A 333 -16.91 -6.95 -22.06
N CYS A 334 -15.96 -6.29 -21.39
CA CYS A 334 -14.56 -6.73 -21.37
C CYS A 334 -14.33 -8.08 -20.67
N ARG A 335 -15.26 -8.57 -19.83
CA ARG A 335 -15.22 -9.94 -19.29
C ARG A 335 -15.32 -11.03 -20.37
N GLY A 336 -15.84 -10.71 -21.56
CA GLY A 336 -16.02 -11.66 -22.65
C GLY A 336 -14.79 -11.93 -23.52
N ARG A 337 -13.76 -11.06 -23.49
CA ARG A 337 -12.59 -11.16 -24.39
C ARG A 337 -11.40 -11.94 -23.82
N PHE A 338 -11.48 -12.41 -22.58
CA PHE A 338 -10.43 -13.21 -21.91
C PHE A 338 -10.89 -14.63 -21.53
N ARG A 339 -11.82 -15.21 -22.28
CA ARG A 339 -12.05 -16.66 -22.27
C ARG A 339 -11.01 -17.32 -23.18
#